data_AF-A0A1D2MDK8-F1
#
_entry.id   AF-A0A1D2MDK8-F1
#
_cell.length_a   1.000
_cell.length_b   1.000
_cell.length_c   1.000
_cell.angle_alpha   90.00
_cell.angle_beta   90.00
_cell.angle_gamma   90.00
#
_symmetry.space_group_name_H-M   'P 1'
#
loop_
_entity.id
_entity.type
_entity.pdbx_description
1 polymer ?
#
loop_
_entity_poly.entity_id
_entity_poly.type
_entity_poly.pdbx_seq_one_letter_code
_entity_poly.pdbx_strand_id
1 'polypeptide(L)'
;MKVECDRLNPPDGFLLVFSVVDRSSFQRVESDLRKLQEADLIRTKAVVIAANKIDLARSRSVSPQDGRCLAVSYRAKFSEISVGINHNVDELLVGLLHQIRLKSEQTGLPDTWSKHRGVWKASVKARQMLTWLLGKEDSKFKNCENLHIL
;
A
#
# COMPACT_ATOMS: atom_id res chain seq x y z
N MET A 1 -9.29 -8.89 10.20
CA MET A 1 -8.13 -9.76 10.48
C MET A 1 -7.95 -9.96 11.98
N LYS A 2 -8.03 -11.20 12.48
CA LYS A 2 -7.51 -11.57 13.81
C LYS A 2 -6.02 -11.86 13.56
N VAL A 3 -5.19 -10.82 13.59
CA VAL A 3 -3.74 -10.97 13.41
C VAL A 3 -3.22 -11.58 14.70
N GLU A 4 -3.36 -12.87 14.83
CA GLU A 4 -2.48 -13.65 15.70
C GLU A 4 -1.19 -13.81 14.89
N CYS A 5 -0.45 -12.70 14.72
CA CYS A 5 0.94 -12.77 14.32
C CYS A 5 1.60 -13.53 15.45
N ASP A 6 1.88 -14.81 15.24
CA ASP A 6 2.69 -15.58 16.14
C ASP A 6 3.97 -14.76 16.38
N ARG A 7 4.14 -14.29 17.62
CA ARG A 7 5.25 -13.40 17.97
C ARG A 7 6.59 -14.08 17.70
N LEU A 8 6.60 -15.41 17.63
CA LEU A 8 7.77 -16.23 17.35
C LEU A 8 8.16 -16.23 15.87
N ASN A 9 7.21 -16.07 14.95
CA ASN A 9 7.44 -16.12 13.50
C ASN A 9 6.60 -15.06 12.76
N PRO A 10 6.98 -13.76 12.84
CA PRO A 10 6.24 -12.72 12.16
C PRO A 10 6.39 -12.85 10.64
N PRO A 11 5.31 -12.65 9.85
CA PRO A 11 5.38 -12.66 8.39
C PRO A 11 6.41 -11.66 7.84
N ASP A 12 7.02 -12.01 6.70
CA ASP A 12 7.97 -11.13 6.02
C ASP A 12 7.30 -10.05 5.15
N GLY A 13 6.05 -10.27 4.78
CA GLY A 13 5.22 -9.30 4.08
C GLY A 13 3.73 -9.53 4.28
N PHE A 14 2.96 -8.49 4.00
CA PHE A 14 1.50 -8.46 4.07
C PHE A 14 0.93 -8.06 2.72
N LEU A 15 0.03 -8.88 2.19
CA LEU A 15 -0.78 -8.58 1.01
C LEU A 15 -2.23 -8.33 1.45
N LEU A 16 -2.66 -7.07 1.40
CA LEU A 16 -4.01 -6.67 1.80
C LEU A 16 -4.87 -6.49 0.56
N VAL A 17 -5.86 -7.36 0.39
CA VAL A 17 -6.70 -7.37 -0.82
C VAL A 17 -8.09 -6.84 -0.49
N PHE A 18 -8.59 -5.93 -1.31
CA PHE A 18 -10.00 -5.53 -1.31
C PHE A 18 -10.59 -5.72 -2.70
N SER A 19 -11.92 -5.74 -2.80
CA SER A 19 -12.61 -5.76 -4.08
C SER A 19 -13.08 -4.36 -4.46
N VAL A 20 -12.84 -3.94 -5.70
CA VAL A 20 -13.24 -2.60 -6.16
C VAL A 20 -14.77 -2.42 -6.22
N VAL A 21 -15.54 -3.51 -6.19
CA VAL A 21 -17.01 -3.50 -6.16
C VAL A 21 -17.60 -3.68 -4.75
N ASP A 22 -16.76 -3.82 -3.72
CA ASP A 22 -17.20 -3.93 -2.31
C ASP A 22 -16.47 -2.90 -1.43
N ARG A 23 -17.11 -1.77 -1.17
CA ARG A 23 -16.57 -0.71 -0.31
C ARG A 23 -16.33 -1.15 1.14
N SER A 24 -17.06 -2.14 1.64
CA SER A 24 -16.83 -2.68 2.98
C SER A 24 -15.49 -3.41 3.07
N SER A 25 -15.07 -4.09 2.00
CA SER A 25 -13.74 -4.72 1.93
C SER A 25 -12.61 -3.71 1.95
N PHE A 26 -12.79 -2.55 1.31
CA PHE A 26 -11.83 -1.44 1.36
C PHE A 26 -11.68 -0.87 2.77
N GLN A 27 -12.78 -0.67 3.47
CA GLN A 27 -12.77 -0.22 4.88
C GLN A 27 -12.10 -1.24 5.81
N ARG A 28 -12.25 -2.55 5.55
CA ARG A 28 -11.54 -3.60 6.28
C ARG A 28 -10.03 -3.50 6.07
N VAL A 29 -9.56 -3.30 4.83
CA VAL A 29 -8.13 -3.09 4.53
C VAL A 29 -7.59 -1.86 5.26
N GLU A 30 -8.31 -0.74 5.29
CA GLU A 30 -7.91 0.44 6.07
C GLU A 30 -7.80 0.13 7.57
N SER A 31 -8.75 -0.61 8.13
CA SER A 31 -8.70 -1.03 9.53
C SER A 31 -7.52 -1.95 9.82
N ASP A 32 -7.17 -2.85 8.90
CA ASP A 32 -6.06 -3.77 9.08
C ASP A 32 -4.70 -3.07 8.90
N LEU A 33 -4.61 -2.05 8.03
CA LEU A 33 -3.45 -1.15 7.94
C LEU A 33 -3.20 -0.38 9.24
N ARG A 34 -4.25 0.13 9.90
CA ARG A 34 -4.11 0.78 11.21
C ARG A 34 -3.46 -0.14 12.23
N LYS A 35 -3.89 -1.40 12.30
CA LYS A 35 -3.30 -2.41 13.22
C LYS A 35 -1.84 -2.67 12.90
N LEU A 36 -1.48 -2.80 11.61
CA LEU A 36 -0.08 -2.97 11.20
C LEU A 36 0.78 -1.75 11.55
N GLN A 37 0.20 -0.53 11.48
CA GLN A 37 0.88 0.69 11.88
C GLN A 37 1.10 0.76 13.39
N GLU A 38 0.09 0.41 14.19
CA GLU A 38 0.17 0.34 15.65
C GLU A 38 1.20 -0.67 16.14
N ALA A 39 1.36 -1.78 15.40
CA ALA A 39 2.39 -2.79 15.64
C ALA A 39 3.78 -2.45 15.04
N ASP A 40 3.94 -1.26 14.44
CA ASP A 40 5.16 -0.80 13.75
C ASP A 40 5.69 -1.72 12.63
N LEU A 41 4.81 -2.58 12.09
CA LEU A 41 5.16 -3.56 11.05
C LEU A 41 5.27 -2.93 9.66
N ILE A 42 4.58 -1.82 9.41
CA ILE A 42 4.62 -1.11 8.12
C ILE A 42 6.03 -0.61 7.77
N ARG A 43 6.84 -0.27 8.77
CA ARG A 43 8.19 0.23 8.54
C ARG A 43 9.17 -0.89 8.19
N THR A 44 9.00 -2.05 8.82
CA THR A 44 9.97 -3.15 8.82
C THR A 44 9.61 -4.27 7.84
N LYS A 45 8.32 -4.45 7.53
CA LYS A 45 7.82 -5.52 6.65
C LYS A 45 7.35 -4.95 5.31
N ALA A 46 7.32 -5.80 4.28
CA ALA A 46 6.74 -5.43 2.99
C ALA A 46 5.21 -5.35 3.12
N VAL A 47 4.59 -4.27 2.65
CA VAL A 47 3.12 -4.12 2.66
C VAL A 47 2.65 -3.69 1.29
N VAL A 48 1.78 -4.51 0.69
CA VAL A 48 1.18 -4.25 -0.62
C VAL A 48 -0.34 -4.32 -0.49
N ILE A 49 -1.02 -3.34 -1.06
CA ILE A 49 -2.48 -3.28 -1.17
C ILE A 49 -2.87 -3.66 -2.59
N ALA A 50 -3.75 -4.64 -2.75
CA ALA A 50 -4.28 -5.04 -4.05
C ALA A 50 -5.77 -4.70 -4.18
N ALA A 51 -6.11 -3.90 -5.18
CA ALA A 51 -7.48 -3.64 -5.61
C ALA A 51 -7.89 -4.72 -6.63
N ASN A 52 -8.70 -5.68 -6.19
CA ASN A 52 -9.11 -6.83 -6.99
C ASN A 52 -10.47 -6.63 -7.69
N LYS A 53 -10.69 -7.42 -8.74
CA LYS A 53 -11.88 -7.44 -9.61
C LYS A 53 -12.04 -6.18 -10.47
N ILE A 54 -10.93 -5.63 -10.97
CA ILE A 54 -10.98 -4.40 -11.80
C ILE A 54 -11.70 -4.59 -13.14
N ASP A 55 -11.87 -5.84 -13.58
CA ASP A 55 -12.69 -6.25 -14.71
C ASP A 55 -14.17 -5.81 -14.56
N LEU A 56 -14.66 -5.67 -13.32
CA LEU A 56 -16.03 -5.22 -13.02
C LEU A 56 -16.15 -3.69 -13.03
N ALA A 57 -15.61 -3.03 -14.06
CA ALA A 57 -15.53 -1.56 -14.15
C ALA A 57 -16.87 -0.85 -13.97
N ARG A 58 -17.97 -1.42 -14.49
CA ARG A 58 -19.33 -0.85 -14.38
C ARG A 58 -19.91 -0.90 -12.97
N SER A 59 -19.44 -1.81 -12.13
CA SER A 59 -19.89 -2.00 -10.75
C SER A 59 -18.91 -1.42 -9.73
N ARG A 60 -17.89 -0.69 -10.19
CA ARG A 60 -16.84 -0.13 -9.34
C ARG A 60 -17.42 0.85 -8.32
N SER A 61 -17.15 0.59 -7.06
CA SER A 61 -17.55 1.39 -5.89
C SER A 61 -16.38 2.09 -5.19
N VAL A 62 -15.14 1.70 -5.52
CA VAL A 62 -13.89 2.26 -4.98
C VAL A 62 -13.00 2.69 -6.14
N SER A 63 -12.60 3.96 -6.16
CA SER A 63 -11.77 4.50 -7.23
C SER A 63 -10.32 4.03 -7.09
N PRO A 64 -9.56 3.95 -8.21
CA PRO A 64 -8.11 3.71 -8.14
C PRO A 64 -7.39 4.75 -7.28
N GLN A 65 -7.86 6.01 -7.31
CA GLN A 65 -7.34 7.13 -6.53
C GLN A 65 -7.50 6.91 -5.02
N ASP A 66 -8.63 6.36 -4.57
CA ASP A 66 -8.84 6.04 -3.15
C ASP A 66 -7.83 5.00 -2.67
N GLY A 67 -7.63 3.94 -3.47
CA GLY A 67 -6.63 2.89 -3.19
C GLY A 67 -5.20 3.44 -3.12
N ARG A 68 -4.81 4.27 -4.10
CA ARG A 68 -3.53 4.98 -4.13
C ARG A 68 -3.33 5.88 -2.91
N CYS A 69 -4.33 6.70 -2.58
CA CYS A 69 -4.27 7.61 -1.44
C CYS A 69 -4.11 6.83 -0.13
N LEU A 70 -4.80 5.69 0.01
CA LEU A 70 -4.65 4.82 1.16
C LEU A 70 -3.22 4.25 1.24
N ALA A 71 -2.68 3.73 0.14
CA ALA A 71 -1.32 3.20 0.09
C ALA A 71 -0.26 4.23 0.48
N VAL A 72 -0.35 5.45 -0.07
CA VAL A 72 0.56 6.56 0.25
C VAL A 72 0.47 6.93 1.74
N SER A 73 -0.74 7.00 2.30
CA SER A 73 -0.97 7.33 3.71
C SER A 73 -0.25 6.36 4.65
N TYR A 74 -0.22 5.08 4.29
CA TYR A 74 0.36 3.99 5.08
C TYR A 74 1.72 3.51 4.56
N ARG A 75 2.38 4.25 3.65
CA ARG A 75 3.68 3.85 3.04
C ARG A 75 3.70 2.44 2.46
N ALA A 76 2.55 1.96 1.99
CA ALA A 76 2.38 0.68 1.31
C ALA A 76 2.50 0.87 -0.20
N LYS A 77 2.71 -0.24 -0.91
CA LYS A 77 2.58 -0.29 -2.38
C LYS A 77 1.14 -0.59 -2.77
N PHE A 78 0.76 -0.25 -4.00
CA PHE A 78 -0.60 -0.43 -4.53
C PHE A 78 -0.56 -1.09 -5.90
N SER A 79 -1.46 -2.05 -6.14
CA SER A 79 -1.66 -2.65 -7.46
C SER A 79 -3.14 -2.87 -7.76
N GLU A 80 -3.55 -2.62 -9.00
CA GLU A 80 -4.86 -2.99 -9.51
C GLU A 80 -4.77 -4.33 -10.24
N ILE A 81 -5.57 -5.31 -9.82
CA ILE A 81 -5.54 -6.68 -10.35
C ILE A 81 -6.93 -7.17 -10.72
N SER A 82 -6.97 -8.18 -11.58
CA SER A 82 -8.13 -9.07 -11.66
C SER A 82 -7.67 -10.52 -11.71
N VAL A 83 -7.97 -11.25 -10.63
CA VAL A 83 -7.71 -12.69 -10.58
C VAL A 83 -8.58 -13.44 -11.58
N GLY A 84 -9.82 -12.98 -11.81
CA GLY A 84 -10.78 -13.67 -12.68
C GLY A 84 -10.35 -13.75 -14.15
N ILE A 85 -9.53 -12.78 -14.59
CA ILE A 85 -8.97 -12.74 -15.96
C ILE A 85 -7.44 -12.82 -15.97
N ASN A 86 -6.83 -13.21 -14.85
CA ASN A 86 -5.38 -13.28 -14.65
C ASN A 86 -4.61 -12.00 -15.06
N HIS A 87 -5.14 -10.83 -14.69
CA HIS A 87 -4.53 -9.54 -15.00
C HIS A 87 -3.74 -9.00 -13.79
N ASN A 88 -2.47 -8.67 -14.00
CA ASN A 88 -1.50 -8.12 -13.03
C ASN A 88 -1.23 -9.01 -11.79
N VAL A 89 -1.60 -10.28 -11.83
CA VAL A 89 -1.42 -11.19 -10.68
C VAL A 89 0.06 -11.55 -10.51
N ASP A 90 0.75 -11.85 -11.60
CA ASP A 90 2.17 -12.22 -11.57
C ASP A 90 3.04 -11.04 -11.14
N GLU A 91 2.77 -9.86 -11.70
CA GLU A 91 3.45 -8.61 -11.34
C GLU A 91 3.26 -8.27 -9.86
N LEU A 92 2.04 -8.45 -9.32
CA LEU A 92 1.76 -8.28 -7.90
C LEU A 92 2.62 -9.21 -7.03
N LEU A 93 2.69 -10.50 -7.37
CA LEU A 93 3.42 -11.50 -6.58
C LEU A 93 4.94 -11.30 -6.69
N VAL A 94 5.46 -11.07 -7.90
CA VAL A 94 6.87 -10.77 -8.14
C VAL A 94 7.29 -9.53 -7.37
N GLY A 95 6.50 -8.46 -7.45
CA GLY A 95 6.85 -7.23 -6.76
C GLY A 95 6.67 -7.30 -5.24
N LEU A 96 5.72 -8.09 -4.70
CA LEU A 96 5.67 -8.39 -3.27
C LEU A 96 6.95 -9.09 -2.79
N LEU A 97 7.38 -10.14 -3.50
CA LEU A 97 8.62 -10.86 -3.19
C LEU A 97 9.84 -9.94 -3.28
N HIS A 98 9.88 -9.05 -4.26
CA HIS A 98 10.95 -8.06 -4.38
C HIS A 98 10.98 -7.10 -3.18
N GLN A 99 9.83 -6.57 -2.75
CA GLN A 99 9.75 -5.71 -1.57
C GLN A 99 10.17 -6.43 -0.28
N ILE A 100 9.86 -7.72 -0.14
CA ILE A 100 10.32 -8.54 0.99
C ILE A 100 11.84 -8.59 1.02
N ARG A 101 12.48 -8.87 -0.12
CA ARG A 101 13.96 -8.94 -0.23
C ARG A 101 14.61 -7.60 0.11
N LEU A 102 14.12 -6.50 -0.46
CA LEU A 102 14.63 -5.16 -0.16
C LEU A 102 14.53 -4.80 1.33
N LYS A 103 13.45 -5.21 2.00
CA LYS A 103 13.26 -4.98 3.43
C LYS A 103 14.19 -5.84 4.28
N SER A 104 14.42 -7.09 3.89
CA SER A 104 15.38 -7.98 4.54
C SER A 104 16.80 -7.42 4.51
N GLU A 105 17.24 -6.88 3.38
CA GLU A 105 18.59 -6.29 3.23
C GLU A 105 18.77 -5.02 4.07
N GLN A 106 17.73 -4.18 4.19
CA GLN A 106 17.79 -2.94 4.97
C GLN A 106 17.88 -3.16 6.49
N THR A 107 17.42 -4.31 7.00
CA THR A 107 17.51 -4.62 8.45
C THR A 107 18.94 -4.90 8.94
N GLY A 108 19.93 -4.97 8.04
CA GLY A 108 21.35 -5.18 8.38
C GLY A 108 22.21 -3.92 8.59
N LEU A 109 21.67 -2.70 8.42
CA LEU A 109 22.45 -1.44 8.50
C LEU A 109 21.96 -0.52 9.65
N PRO A 110 22.86 0.12 10.43
CA PRO A 110 22.47 1.00 11.53
C PRO A 110 21.73 2.27 11.07
N ASP A 111 20.61 2.54 11.74
CA ASP A 111 19.52 3.48 11.41
C ASP A 111 19.87 4.99 11.50
N THR A 112 20.93 5.44 10.82
CA THR A 112 21.42 6.84 10.94
C THR A 112 20.80 7.84 9.96
N TRP A 113 20.12 7.39 8.90
CA TRP A 113 19.64 8.27 7.82
C TRP A 113 18.16 8.73 7.93
N SER A 114 17.35 8.13 8.82
CA SER A 114 15.89 8.32 8.79
C SER A 114 15.35 9.62 9.42
N LYS A 115 16.19 10.50 10.00
CA LYS A 115 15.72 11.67 10.78
C LYS A 115 15.18 12.85 9.96
N HIS A 116 15.34 12.91 8.64
CA HIS A 116 14.95 14.12 7.87
C HIS A 116 13.53 14.17 7.26
N ARG A 117 12.63 13.20 7.49
CA ARG A 117 11.27 13.20 6.87
C ARG A 117 10.10 13.45 7.84
N GLY A 118 10.34 14.04 9.01
CA GLY A 118 9.33 14.24 10.06
C GLY A 118 8.36 15.42 9.87
N VAL A 119 8.64 16.38 8.98
CA VAL A 119 7.93 17.68 8.95
C VAL A 119 6.60 17.66 8.16
N TRP A 120 6.25 16.60 7.43
CA TRP A 120 5.19 16.67 6.41
C TRP A 120 3.76 16.28 6.86
N LYS A 121 3.54 15.90 8.13
CA LYS A 121 2.24 15.38 8.58
C LYS A 121 1.11 16.42 8.65
N ALA A 122 1.39 17.72 8.86
CA ALA A 122 0.34 18.72 9.08
C ALA A 122 -0.30 19.30 7.80
N SER A 123 0.20 18.95 6.61
CA SER A 123 -0.20 19.64 5.35
C SER A 123 -1.03 18.78 4.38
N VAL A 124 -1.19 17.47 4.65
CA VAL A 124 -1.72 16.52 3.65
C VAL A 124 -3.22 16.70 3.38
N LYS A 125 -4.02 17.01 4.41
CA LYS A 125 -5.49 17.17 4.26
C LYS A 125 -5.87 18.46 3.52
N ALA A 126 -5.14 19.56 3.78
CA ALA A 126 -5.35 20.84 3.12
C ALA A 126 -4.84 20.86 1.67
N ARG A 127 -3.76 20.13 1.38
CA ARG A 127 -3.19 20.05 0.03
C ARG A 127 -4.06 19.23 -0.94
N GLN A 128 -4.78 18.21 -0.46
CA GLN A 128 -5.69 17.38 -1.28
C GLN A 128 -6.83 18.18 -1.95
N MET A 129 -7.23 19.33 -1.40
CA MET A 129 -8.24 20.18 -2.04
C MET A 129 -7.65 21.15 -3.07
N LEU A 130 -6.38 21.52 -2.95
CA LEU A 130 -5.71 22.43 -3.89
C LEU A 130 -5.26 21.72 -5.18
N THR A 131 -5.01 20.41 -5.15
CA THR A 131 -4.53 19.64 -6.31
C THR A 131 -5.58 19.48 -7.43
N TRP A 132 -6.89 19.59 -7.13
CA TRP A 132 -7.93 19.59 -8.17
C TRP A 132 -7.95 20.87 -9.02
N LEU A 133 -7.40 21.97 -8.52
CA LEU A 133 -7.37 23.27 -9.22
C LEU A 133 -6.10 23.48 -10.05
N LEU A 134 -5.03 22.72 -9.80
CA LEU A 134 -3.72 22.87 -10.45
C LEU A 134 -3.23 21.50 -10.89
N GLY A 135 -3.60 21.09 -12.11
CA GLY A 135 -3.26 19.81 -12.74
C GLY A 135 -1.75 19.56 -12.84
N LYS A 136 -1.16 19.01 -11.78
CA LYS A 136 0.23 18.54 -11.76
C LYS A 136 0.24 17.13 -11.20
N GLU A 137 0.56 16.17 -12.07
CA GLU A 137 0.62 14.74 -11.75
C GLU A 137 1.68 14.46 -10.67
N ASP A 138 1.24 13.98 -9.51
CA ASP A 138 2.08 13.88 -8.30
C ASP A 138 3.04 12.67 -8.34
N SER A 139 4.35 12.94 -8.28
CA SER A 139 5.45 11.95 -8.25
C SER A 139 5.36 10.90 -7.12
N LYS A 140 4.53 11.15 -6.09
CA LYS A 140 4.31 10.22 -4.98
C LYS A 140 3.47 9.00 -5.36
N PHE A 141 2.51 9.17 -6.27
CA PHE A 141 1.72 8.05 -6.78
C PHE A 141 2.60 7.08 -7.58
N LYS A 142 3.57 7.61 -8.32
CA LYS A 142 4.58 6.79 -9.02
C LYS A 142 5.34 5.88 -8.05
N ASN A 143 5.66 6.34 -6.84
CA ASN A 143 6.38 5.51 -5.87
C ASN A 143 5.52 4.39 -5.26
N CYS A 144 4.21 4.56 -5.09
CA CYS A 144 3.36 3.47 -4.59
C CYS A 144 3.01 2.45 -5.67
N GLU A 145 3.02 2.85 -6.95
CA GLU A 145 2.70 1.98 -8.10
C GLU A 145 3.93 1.23 -8.64
N ASN A 146 5.13 1.80 -8.51
CA ASN A 146 6.35 1.11 -8.89
C ASN A 146 6.71 0.03 -7.88
N LEU A 147 6.21 -1.18 -8.11
CA LEU A 147 6.53 -2.37 -7.30
C LEU A 147 7.98 -2.85 -7.50
N HIS A 148 8.64 -2.39 -8.58
CA HIS A 148 9.93 -2.87 -9.08
C HIS A 148 11.12 -1.89 -8.97
N ILE A 149 10.95 -0.67 -8.43
CA ILE A 149 12.02 0.36 -8.43
C ILE A 149 12.69 0.48 -7.06
N LEU A 150 14.03 0.45 -7.09
CA LEU A 150 15.03 0.72 -6.05
C LEU A 150 14.88 2.11 -5.40
#